data_AF-A0A2V6ZQ69-F1
#
_entry.id   AF-A0A2V6ZQ69-F1
#
_cell.length_a   1.000
_cell.length_b   1.000
_cell.length_c   1.000
_cell.angle_alpha   90.00
_cell.angle_beta   90.00
_cell.angle_gamma   90.00
#
_symmetry.space_group_name_H-M   'P 1'
#
loop_
_entity.id
_entity.type
_entity.pdbx_description
1 polymer ?
#
loop_
_entity_poly.entity_id
_entity_poly.type
_entity_poly.pdbx_seq_one_letter_code
_entity_poly.pdbx_strand_id
1 'polypeptide(L)'
;MKSPGQVVTVDREQDVVDAVMKWSEDFIERPHAIFGGLPICPFARAARLKETIRFEVRSFAMDDPLDGDSDLVLLVREFTEQTKSSGLETLFVIHPDRAQRLQDLEAFVQRLNARMTGGALQGFQAFEAHPNSAFRVGNVYTRQSPFPSFQVLSRELLKKGSDSLLGSEYYAQFTPEMLRAVGMPR
;
A
#
# COMPACT_ATOMS: atom_id res chain seq x y z
N MET A 1 19.56 -21.36 -31.86
CA MET A 1 19.70 -21.41 -30.40
C MET A 1 18.55 -20.60 -29.81
N LYS A 2 17.60 -21.24 -29.12
CA LYS A 2 16.49 -20.56 -28.42
C LYS A 2 16.93 -20.33 -26.98
N SER A 3 16.90 -19.08 -26.51
CA SER A 3 17.10 -18.77 -25.09
C SER A 3 16.00 -19.45 -24.25
N PRO A 4 16.32 -19.99 -23.07
CA PRO A 4 15.30 -20.56 -22.19
C PRO A 4 14.46 -19.40 -21.66
N GLY A 5 13.17 -19.40 -22.03
CA GLY A 5 12.19 -18.50 -21.47
C GLY A 5 12.12 -18.70 -19.96
N GLN A 6 12.34 -17.63 -19.21
CA GLN A 6 12.15 -17.59 -17.78
C GLN A 6 10.68 -17.93 -17.50
N VAL A 7 10.43 -19.09 -16.91
CA VAL A 7 9.09 -19.50 -16.49
C VAL A 7 8.73 -18.60 -15.31
N VAL A 8 8.01 -17.52 -15.58
CA VAL A 8 7.33 -16.75 -14.54
C VAL A 8 6.17 -17.62 -14.07
N THR A 9 6.30 -18.24 -12.91
CA THR A 9 5.18 -18.93 -12.25
C THR A 9 4.19 -17.86 -11.82
N VAL A 10 3.08 -17.73 -12.55
CA VAL A 10 1.96 -16.90 -12.15
C VAL A 10 1.22 -17.63 -11.03
N ASP A 11 1.35 -17.12 -9.80
CA ASP A 11 0.57 -17.59 -8.66
C ASP A 11 -0.93 -17.35 -8.93
N ARG A 12 -1.83 -18.22 -8.43
CA ARG A 12 -3.27 -17.96 -8.58
C ARG A 12 -3.64 -16.72 -7.76
N GLU A 13 -4.62 -15.94 -8.22
CA GLU A 13 -5.02 -14.70 -7.55
C GLU A 13 -5.33 -14.91 -6.06
N GLN A 14 -6.04 -15.99 -5.71
CA GLN A 14 -6.34 -16.31 -4.31
C GLN A 14 -5.07 -16.58 -3.49
N ASP A 15 -4.10 -17.31 -4.04
CA ASP A 15 -2.84 -17.62 -3.35
C ASP A 15 -2.03 -16.34 -3.06
N VAL A 16 -2.09 -15.36 -3.97
CA VAL A 16 -1.46 -14.04 -3.81
C VAL A 16 -2.13 -13.24 -2.69
N VAL A 17 -3.47 -13.18 -2.69
CA VAL A 17 -4.23 -12.49 -1.64
C VAL A 17 -4.00 -13.14 -0.28
N ASP A 18 -4.03 -14.48 -0.20
CA ASP A 18 -3.81 -15.23 1.03
C ASP A 18 -2.41 -14.98 1.60
N ALA A 19 -1.39 -14.89 0.75
CA ALA A 19 -0.03 -14.56 1.17
C ALA A 19 0.09 -13.14 1.73
N VAL A 20 -0.55 -12.14 1.10
CA VAL A 20 -0.57 -10.75 1.60
C VAL A 20 -1.36 -10.64 2.90
N MET A 21 -2.49 -11.35 3.01
CA MET A 21 -3.30 -11.42 4.22
C MET A 21 -2.54 -12.06 5.38
N LYS A 22 -1.86 -13.18 5.13
CA LYS A 22 -0.99 -13.82 6.12
C LYS A 22 0.13 -12.89 6.58
N TRP A 23 0.75 -12.15 5.65
CA TRP A 23 1.74 -11.13 6.00
C TRP A 23 1.14 -10.00 6.86
N SER A 24 -0.08 -9.55 6.56
CA SER A 24 -0.78 -8.58 7.41
C SER A 24 -0.93 -9.09 8.84
N GLU A 25 -1.47 -10.30 8.99
CA GLU A 25 -1.74 -10.91 10.29
C GLU A 25 -0.47 -11.22 11.10
N ASP A 26 0.56 -11.75 10.44
CA ASP A 26 1.78 -12.22 11.10
C ASP A 26 2.82 -11.13 11.34
N PHE A 27 2.72 -9.99 10.65
CA PHE A 27 3.70 -8.92 10.76
C PHE A 27 3.06 -7.56 11.00
N ILE A 28 2.19 -7.10 10.10
CA ILE A 28 1.68 -5.72 10.13
C ILE A 28 0.78 -5.46 11.35
N GLU A 29 0.00 -6.46 11.74
CA GLU A 29 -0.95 -6.40 12.85
C GLU A 29 -0.33 -6.78 14.21
N ARG A 30 0.96 -7.16 14.23
CA ARG A 30 1.64 -7.57 15.47
C ARG A 30 2.19 -6.37 16.24
N PRO A 31 1.92 -6.28 17.55
CA PRO A 31 2.55 -5.30 18.43
C PRO A 31 4.07 -5.30 18.33
N HIS A 32 4.69 -4.12 18.39
CA HIS A 32 6.14 -3.99 18.39
C HIS A 32 6.61 -2.86 19.30
N ALA A 33 7.71 -3.06 20.03
CA ALA A 33 8.25 -2.08 20.97
C ALA A 33 8.62 -0.73 20.29
N ILE A 34 9.14 -0.78 19.06
CA ILE A 34 9.46 0.41 18.23
C ILE A 34 8.24 1.33 18.03
N PHE A 35 7.02 0.79 18.06
CA PHE A 35 5.77 1.53 17.90
C PHE A 35 5.02 1.70 19.23
N GLY A 36 5.72 1.71 20.37
CA GLY A 36 5.10 1.91 21.69
C GLY A 36 4.18 0.75 22.11
N GLY A 37 4.46 -0.47 21.65
CA GLY A 37 3.59 -1.63 21.89
C GLY A 37 2.36 -1.70 20.98
N LEU A 38 2.22 -0.79 20.01
CA LEU A 38 1.19 -0.87 18.97
C LEU A 38 1.68 -1.69 17.76
N PRO A 39 0.75 -2.16 16.90
CA PRO A 39 1.10 -2.79 15.63
C PRO A 39 1.84 -1.87 14.66
N ILE A 40 2.50 -2.45 13.65
CA ILE A 40 3.15 -1.68 12.56
C ILE A 40 2.13 -0.80 11.82
N CYS A 41 0.92 -1.32 11.59
CA CYS A 41 -0.23 -0.51 11.20
C CYS A 41 -1.36 -0.74 12.21
N PRO A 42 -1.64 0.23 13.11
CA PRO A 42 -2.69 0.11 14.12
C PRO A 42 -4.10 -0.12 13.57
N PHE A 43 -4.32 0.20 12.29
CA PHE A 43 -5.63 0.17 11.65
C PHE A 43 -5.86 -1.09 10.79
N ALA A 44 -4.79 -1.82 10.43
CA ALA A 44 -4.88 -2.96 9.49
C ALA A 44 -5.85 -4.04 9.96
N ARG A 45 -5.78 -4.42 11.25
CA ARG A 45 -6.66 -5.44 11.82
C ARG A 45 -8.13 -5.05 11.75
N ALA A 46 -8.44 -3.81 12.08
CA ALA A 46 -9.82 -3.32 12.07
C ALA A 46 -10.37 -3.29 10.64
N ALA A 47 -9.57 -2.82 9.67
CA ALA A 47 -9.97 -2.80 8.27
C ALA A 47 -10.20 -4.23 7.72
N ARG A 48 -9.33 -5.17 8.07
CA ARG A 48 -9.47 -6.59 7.71
C ARG A 48 -10.73 -7.22 8.29
N LEU A 49 -10.97 -7.07 9.59
CA LEU A 49 -12.14 -7.67 10.26
C LEU A 49 -13.47 -7.05 9.83
N LYS A 50 -13.46 -5.79 9.37
CA LYS A 50 -14.64 -5.11 8.83
C LYS A 50 -14.80 -5.30 7.32
N GLU A 51 -13.88 -6.02 6.67
CA GLU A 51 -13.86 -6.24 5.23
C GLU A 51 -13.86 -4.92 4.42
N THR A 52 -13.20 -3.87 4.94
CA THR A 52 -13.09 -2.56 4.28
C THR A 52 -11.89 -2.44 3.33
N ILE A 53 -11.23 -3.56 3.04
CA ILE A 53 -10.10 -3.66 2.11
C ILE A 53 -10.57 -4.34 0.82
N ARG A 54 -10.42 -3.65 -0.32
CA ARG A 54 -10.58 -4.23 -1.65
C ARG A 54 -9.23 -4.72 -2.15
N PHE A 55 -9.09 -6.03 -2.34
CA PHE A 55 -7.90 -6.63 -2.95
C PHE A 55 -8.07 -6.78 -4.46
N GLU A 56 -7.05 -6.41 -5.22
CA GLU A 56 -7.00 -6.59 -6.68
C GLU A 56 -5.64 -7.16 -7.07
N VAL A 57 -5.61 -8.40 -7.58
CA VAL A 57 -4.39 -9.00 -8.14
C VAL A 57 -4.33 -8.67 -9.61
N ARG A 58 -3.38 -7.83 -10.02
CA ARG A 58 -3.26 -7.37 -11.41
C ARG A 58 -1.81 -7.19 -11.81
N SER A 59 -1.46 -7.67 -12.99
CA SER A 59 -0.25 -7.22 -13.67
C SER A 59 -0.46 -5.81 -14.19
N PHE A 60 0.47 -4.91 -13.89
CA PHE A 60 0.44 -3.53 -14.37
C PHE A 60 1.84 -3.09 -14.79
N ALA A 61 1.89 -2.27 -15.83
CA ALA A 61 3.15 -1.76 -16.35
C ALA A 61 3.73 -0.73 -15.36
N MET A 62 4.93 -0.97 -14.84
CA MET A 62 5.57 -0.05 -13.89
C MET A 62 5.97 1.28 -14.53
N ASP A 63 5.99 1.35 -15.86
CA ASP A 63 6.22 2.56 -16.67
C ASP A 63 4.92 3.15 -17.26
N ASP A 64 3.74 2.67 -16.81
CA ASP A 64 2.44 3.23 -17.23
C ASP A 64 2.43 4.77 -17.03
N PRO A 65 2.05 5.55 -18.07
CA PRO A 65 1.95 7.01 -17.98
C PRO A 65 0.81 7.46 -17.06
N LEU A 66 -0.12 6.57 -16.70
CA LEU A 66 -1.31 6.81 -15.90
C LEU A 66 -2.22 7.85 -16.55
N ASP A 67 -2.50 7.68 -17.84
CA ASP A 67 -3.36 8.58 -18.60
C ASP A 67 -4.83 8.53 -18.13
N GLY A 68 -5.65 9.46 -18.66
CA GLY A 68 -7.09 9.64 -18.40
C GLY A 68 -7.86 8.38 -18.04
N ASP A 69 -7.74 7.43 -18.95
CA ASP A 69 -8.61 6.26 -19.07
C ASP A 69 -7.82 4.95 -18.99
N SER A 70 -6.62 4.95 -18.41
CA SER A 70 -5.91 3.70 -18.12
C SER A 70 -6.71 2.85 -17.11
N ASP A 71 -6.66 1.52 -17.27
CA ASP A 71 -7.40 0.58 -16.43
C ASP A 71 -7.16 0.80 -14.93
N LEU A 72 -5.92 1.13 -14.56
CA LEU A 72 -5.56 1.44 -13.17
C LEU A 72 -6.17 2.75 -12.68
N VAL A 73 -6.20 3.80 -13.51
CA VAL A 73 -6.83 5.07 -13.12
C VAL A 73 -8.34 4.89 -12.99
N LEU A 74 -8.96 4.11 -13.89
CA LEU A 74 -10.38 3.76 -13.78
C LEU A 74 -10.67 2.97 -12.50
N LEU A 75 -9.83 1.99 -12.14
CA LEU A 75 -9.94 1.23 -10.89
C LEU A 75 -9.85 2.16 -9.66
N VAL A 76 -8.87 3.07 -9.63
CA VAL A 76 -8.74 4.02 -8.51
C VAL A 76 -9.97 4.92 -8.43
N ARG A 77 -10.49 5.43 -9.55
CA ARG A 77 -11.73 6.22 -9.58
C ARG A 77 -12.92 5.43 -9.06
N GLU A 78 -13.09 4.19 -9.49
CA GLU A 78 -14.15 3.31 -9.00
C GLU A 78 -14.06 3.14 -7.47
N PHE A 79 -12.86 2.87 -6.96
CA PHE A 79 -12.61 2.80 -5.52
C PHE A 79 -13.01 4.09 -4.79
N THR A 80 -12.69 5.27 -5.34
CA THR A 80 -13.07 6.55 -4.71
C THR A 80 -14.59 6.77 -4.61
N GLU A 81 -15.39 6.18 -5.50
CA GLU A 81 -16.84 6.20 -5.37
C GLU A 81 -17.33 5.15 -4.38
N GLN A 82 -16.68 3.98 -4.33
CA GLN A 82 -16.98 2.93 -3.35
C GLN A 82 -16.67 3.35 -1.90
N THR A 83 -15.71 4.23 -1.66
CA THR A 83 -15.48 4.78 -0.31
C THR A 83 -16.68 5.57 0.21
N LYS A 84 -17.50 6.15 -0.68
CA LYS A 84 -18.71 6.90 -0.33
C LYS A 84 -19.95 5.99 -0.22
N SER A 85 -20.08 5.02 -1.12
CA SER A 85 -21.29 4.20 -1.23
C SER A 85 -21.27 2.93 -0.39
N SER A 86 -20.08 2.33 -0.21
CA SER A 86 -19.90 0.98 0.35
C SER A 86 -19.00 0.95 1.59
N GLY A 87 -18.40 2.09 1.95
CA GLY A 87 -17.55 2.22 3.15
C GLY A 87 -16.18 1.55 3.02
N LEU A 88 -15.69 1.28 1.81
CA LEU A 88 -14.32 0.80 1.61
C LEU A 88 -13.31 1.87 2.06
N GLU A 89 -12.26 1.44 2.74
CA GLU A 89 -11.24 2.32 3.33
C GLU A 89 -9.88 2.18 2.64
N THR A 90 -9.61 1.04 2.00
CA THR A 90 -8.33 0.74 1.34
C THR A 90 -8.55 -0.04 0.05
N LEU A 91 -7.94 0.43 -1.04
CA LEU A 91 -7.69 -0.39 -2.23
C LEU A 91 -6.26 -0.94 -2.13
N PHE A 92 -6.09 -2.25 -2.28
CA PHE A 92 -4.80 -2.93 -2.24
C PHE A 92 -4.57 -3.66 -3.56
N VAL A 93 -3.71 -3.10 -4.42
CA VAL A 93 -3.41 -3.65 -5.74
C VAL A 93 -2.07 -4.39 -5.68
N ILE A 94 -2.07 -5.66 -6.07
CA ILE A 94 -0.93 -6.59 -5.92
C ILE A 94 -0.47 -7.04 -7.30
N HIS A 95 0.82 -6.84 -7.59
CA HIS A 95 1.44 -7.38 -8.79
C HIS A 95 1.83 -8.84 -8.57
N PRO A 96 1.37 -9.80 -9.39
CA PRO A 96 1.63 -11.23 -9.15
C PRO A 96 3.09 -11.63 -9.42
N ASP A 97 3.80 -10.89 -10.27
CA ASP A 97 5.23 -11.11 -10.51
C ASP A 97 6.09 -10.43 -9.44
N ARG A 98 6.84 -11.23 -8.68
CA ARG A 98 7.75 -10.77 -7.62
C ARG A 98 9.06 -10.18 -8.15
N ALA A 99 9.38 -10.41 -9.42
CA ALA A 99 10.63 -9.96 -10.03
C ALA A 99 10.61 -8.48 -10.43
N GLN A 100 9.46 -7.80 -10.27
CA GLN A 100 9.38 -6.35 -10.48
C GLN A 100 10.42 -5.63 -9.61
N ARG A 101 10.99 -4.54 -10.15
CA ARG A 101 12.04 -3.82 -9.45
C ARG A 101 11.42 -2.80 -8.50
N LEU A 102 11.97 -2.71 -7.28
CA LEU A 102 11.56 -1.74 -6.27
C LEU A 102 11.51 -0.31 -6.83
N GLN A 103 12.59 0.12 -7.48
CA GLN A 103 12.71 1.48 -8.01
C GLN A 103 11.62 1.83 -9.04
N ASP A 104 11.15 0.85 -9.82
CA ASP A 104 10.13 1.08 -10.83
C ASP A 104 8.75 1.22 -10.15
N LEU A 105 8.48 0.41 -9.12
CA LEU A 105 7.28 0.53 -8.30
C LEU A 105 7.24 1.86 -7.52
N GLU A 106 8.36 2.28 -6.92
CA GLU A 106 8.47 3.58 -6.25
C GLU A 106 8.20 4.73 -7.22
N ALA A 107 8.80 4.69 -8.42
CA ALA A 107 8.56 5.68 -9.46
C ALA A 107 7.09 5.67 -9.95
N PHE A 108 6.48 4.48 -10.08
CA PHE A 108 5.07 4.33 -10.41
C PHE A 108 4.17 4.99 -9.35
N VAL A 109 4.37 4.68 -8.06
CA VAL A 109 3.56 5.25 -6.97
C VAL A 109 3.76 6.76 -6.84
N GLN A 110 4.95 7.27 -7.13
CA GLN A 110 5.18 8.73 -7.23
C GLN A 110 4.35 9.37 -8.34
N ARG A 111 4.31 8.77 -9.55
CA ARG A 111 3.47 9.27 -10.65
C ARG A 111 1.99 9.18 -10.32
N LEU A 112 1.55 8.09 -9.69
CA LEU A 112 0.16 7.93 -9.25
C LEU A 112 -0.23 9.00 -8.24
N ASN A 113 0.61 9.25 -7.25
CA ASN A 113 0.39 10.33 -6.27
C ASN A 113 0.37 11.71 -6.92
N ALA A 114 1.27 12.00 -7.86
CA ALA A 114 1.28 13.26 -8.61
C ALA A 114 -0.02 13.47 -9.40
N ARG A 115 -0.57 12.41 -9.98
CA ARG A 115 -1.87 12.47 -10.66
C ARG A 115 -3.03 12.69 -9.68
N MET A 116 -2.95 12.10 -8.49
CA MET A 116 -3.96 12.27 -7.44
C MET A 116 -3.87 13.62 -6.73
N THR A 117 -3.00 14.57 -7.11
CA THR A 117 -3.01 15.90 -6.49
C THR A 117 -4.14 16.83 -6.99
N GLY A 118 -4.89 16.42 -8.01
CA GLY A 118 -5.96 17.23 -8.62
C GLY A 118 -7.24 16.45 -8.91
N GLY A 119 -8.32 17.20 -9.19
CA GLY A 119 -9.62 16.64 -9.55
C GLY A 119 -10.26 15.79 -8.46
N ALA A 120 -11.06 14.79 -8.87
CA ALA A 120 -11.81 13.93 -7.97
C ALA A 120 -10.93 13.05 -7.06
N LEU A 121 -9.64 12.91 -7.34
CA LEU A 121 -8.72 12.03 -6.61
C LEU A 121 -7.90 12.77 -5.54
N GLN A 122 -8.05 14.10 -5.40
CA GLN A 122 -7.28 14.94 -4.47
C GLN A 122 -7.32 14.44 -3.00
N GLY A 123 -8.41 13.80 -2.61
CA GLY A 123 -8.61 13.25 -1.26
C GLY A 123 -7.84 11.97 -0.96
N PHE A 124 -7.05 11.44 -1.89
CA PHE A 124 -6.43 10.12 -1.77
C PHE A 124 -4.90 10.17 -1.85
N GLN A 125 -4.27 9.11 -1.35
CA GLN A 125 -2.82 8.93 -1.40
C GLN A 125 -2.48 7.45 -1.55
N ALA A 126 -1.43 7.17 -2.33
CA ALA A 126 -0.90 5.85 -2.57
C ALA A 126 0.40 5.59 -1.79
N PHE A 127 0.61 4.35 -1.37
CA PHE A 127 1.83 3.85 -0.72
C PHE A 127 2.22 2.50 -1.32
N GLU A 128 3.51 2.29 -1.52
CA GLU A 128 4.06 1.03 -2.03
C GLU A 128 4.50 0.08 -0.92
N ALA A 129 4.42 -1.22 -1.19
CA ALA A 129 5.10 -2.26 -0.43
C ALA A 129 5.73 -3.26 -1.40
N HIS A 130 6.94 -3.73 -1.07
CA HIS A 130 7.77 -4.50 -1.99
C HIS A 130 8.67 -5.47 -1.23
N PRO A 131 8.94 -6.70 -1.73
CA PRO A 131 9.80 -7.68 -1.04
C PRO A 131 11.18 -7.14 -0.65
N ASN A 132 11.73 -6.29 -1.51
CA ASN A 132 13.05 -5.67 -1.33
C ASN A 132 13.01 -4.26 -0.73
N SER A 133 11.87 -3.78 -0.21
CA SER A 133 11.78 -2.42 0.32
C SER A 133 12.81 -2.17 1.43
N ALA A 134 13.52 -1.05 1.33
CA ALA A 134 14.48 -0.59 2.32
C ALA A 134 13.85 0.36 3.37
N PHE A 135 12.55 0.70 3.22
CA PHE A 135 11.88 1.59 4.16
C PHE A 135 11.79 0.93 5.54
N ARG A 136 12.38 1.60 6.53
CA ARG A 136 12.43 1.12 7.91
C ARG A 136 12.11 2.21 8.91
N VAL A 137 11.52 1.82 10.03
CA VAL A 137 11.38 2.65 11.22
C VAL A 137 12.19 1.98 12.33
N GLY A 138 13.18 2.70 12.88
CA GLY A 138 14.22 2.07 13.69
C GLY A 138 14.91 0.93 12.92
N ASN A 139 14.80 -0.30 13.44
CA ASN A 139 15.34 -1.51 12.84
C ASN A 139 14.29 -2.39 12.12
N VAL A 140 13.06 -1.91 11.94
CA VAL A 140 11.94 -2.70 11.38
C VAL A 140 11.65 -2.29 9.94
N TYR A 141 11.72 -3.24 9.00
CA TYR A 141 11.37 -3.03 7.60
C TYR A 141 9.85 -3.12 7.39
N THR A 142 9.16 -1.99 7.46
CA THR A 142 7.69 -1.97 7.55
C THR A 142 6.97 -2.17 6.21
N ARG A 143 7.70 -2.09 5.08
CA ARG A 143 7.16 -2.21 3.71
C ARG A 143 7.61 -3.47 2.96
N GLN A 144 8.23 -4.44 3.65
CA GLN A 144 8.63 -5.72 3.06
C GLN A 144 7.43 -6.68 2.94
N SER A 145 6.65 -6.51 1.87
CA SER A 145 5.50 -7.35 1.49
C SER A 145 5.94 -8.58 0.68
N PRO A 146 5.22 -9.71 0.71
CA PRO A 146 5.52 -10.88 -0.13
C PRO A 146 5.46 -10.61 -1.64
N PHE A 147 4.74 -9.58 -2.07
CA PHE A 147 4.59 -9.17 -3.47
C PHE A 147 4.74 -7.65 -3.64
N PRO A 148 5.24 -7.18 -4.80
CA PRO A 148 5.15 -5.79 -5.20
C PRO A 148 3.68 -5.34 -5.21
N SER A 149 3.38 -4.22 -4.57
CA SER A 149 2.01 -3.76 -4.42
C SER A 149 1.94 -2.27 -4.11
N PHE A 150 0.77 -1.68 -4.33
CA PHE A 150 0.45 -0.37 -3.80
C PHE A 150 -0.93 -0.38 -3.13
N GLN A 151 -1.10 0.48 -2.14
CA GLN A 151 -2.37 0.72 -1.49
C GLN A 151 -2.80 2.16 -1.72
N VAL A 152 -4.10 2.39 -1.96
CA VAL A 152 -4.71 3.73 -2.03
C VAL A 152 -5.65 3.92 -0.86
N LEU A 153 -5.47 5.02 -0.12
CA LEU A 153 -6.26 5.35 1.06
C LEU A 153 -6.71 6.81 1.04
N SER A 154 -7.82 7.10 1.73
CA SER A 154 -8.27 8.47 1.97
C SER A 154 -7.31 9.21 2.88
N ARG A 155 -6.90 10.43 2.48
CA ARG A 155 -6.10 11.36 3.29
C ARG A 155 -6.80 11.76 4.57
N GLU A 156 -8.13 11.85 4.55
CA GLU A 156 -8.92 12.18 5.74
C GLU A 156 -8.83 11.05 6.78
N LEU A 157 -8.99 9.79 6.34
CA LEU A 157 -8.87 8.62 7.22
C LEU A 157 -7.44 8.48 7.77
N LEU A 158 -6.43 8.66 6.92
CA LEU A 158 -5.03 8.69 7.33
C LEU A 158 -4.79 9.75 8.41
N LYS A 159 -5.26 10.99 8.17
CA LYS A 159 -5.13 12.08 9.13
C LYS A 159 -5.83 11.75 10.44
N LYS A 160 -7.08 11.30 10.40
CA LYS A 160 -7.86 10.94 11.59
C LYS A 160 -7.18 9.84 12.40
N GLY A 161 -6.69 8.79 11.72
CA GLY A 161 -5.94 7.71 12.36
C GLY A 161 -4.66 8.25 13.01
N SER A 162 -3.88 9.03 12.27
CA SER A 162 -2.64 9.63 12.77
C SER A 162 -2.86 10.56 13.96
N ASP A 163 -3.93 11.36 13.95
CA ASP A 163 -4.28 12.25 15.05
C ASP A 163 -4.72 11.48 16.29
N SER A 164 -5.39 10.33 16.14
CA SER A 164 -5.74 9.45 17.26
C SER A 164 -4.53 8.84 17.97
N LEU A 165 -3.36 8.85 17.32
CA LEU A 165 -2.10 8.36 17.86
C LEU A 165 -1.26 9.48 18.50
N LEU A 166 -1.71 10.75 18.44
CA LEU A 166 -1.02 11.86 19.11
C LEU A 166 -1.03 11.65 20.63
N GLY A 167 0.13 11.85 21.25
CA GLY A 167 0.33 11.58 22.67
C GLY A 167 0.70 10.14 23.01
N SER A 168 0.73 9.23 22.03
CA SER A 168 1.32 7.89 22.17
C SER A 168 2.81 7.89 21.76
N GLU A 169 3.51 6.79 22.05
CA GLU A 169 4.89 6.56 21.60
C GLU A 169 5.00 6.04 20.16
N TYR A 170 3.87 5.88 19.44
CA TYR A 170 3.84 5.28 18.10
C TYR A 170 4.83 5.90 17.11
N TYR A 171 4.90 7.23 17.12
CA TYR A 171 5.75 8.00 16.20
C TYR A 171 7.15 8.31 16.76
N ALA A 172 7.52 7.79 17.94
CA ALA A 172 8.76 8.17 18.62
C ALA A 172 10.04 7.88 17.82
N GLN A 173 9.98 6.91 16.90
CA GLN A 173 11.11 6.49 16.05
C GLN A 173 11.00 6.98 14.60
N PHE A 174 10.02 7.83 14.27
CA PHE A 174 9.83 8.35 12.93
C PHE A 174 10.59 9.66 12.74
N THR A 175 11.35 9.76 11.64
CA THR A 175 11.89 11.05 11.18
C THR A 175 10.80 11.84 10.45
N PRO A 176 10.98 13.15 10.26
CA PRO A 176 10.09 13.94 9.40
C PRO A 176 9.96 13.41 7.97
N GLU A 177 11.03 12.85 7.37
CA GLU A 177 10.91 12.17 6.06
C GLU A 177 9.98 10.96 6.15
N MET A 178 10.11 10.15 7.20
CA MET A 178 9.28 8.96 7.38
C MET A 178 7.81 9.33 7.55
N LEU A 179 7.52 10.38 8.33
CA LEU A 179 6.16 10.90 8.52
C LEU A 179 5.55 11.32 7.18
N ARG A 180 6.28 12.08 6.35
CA ARG A 180 5.84 12.45 5.00
C ARG A 180 5.61 11.22 4.13
N ALA A 181 6.50 10.23 4.19
CA ALA A 181 6.40 9.00 3.41
C ALA A 181 5.18 8.15 3.77
N VAL A 182 4.67 8.24 5.01
CA VAL A 182 3.42 7.58 5.45
C VAL A 182 2.20 8.50 5.38
N GLY A 183 2.29 9.64 4.68
CA GLY A 183 1.17 10.52 4.40
C GLY A 183 0.85 11.53 5.51
N MET A 184 1.80 11.78 6.41
CA MET A 184 1.66 12.69 7.54
C MET A 184 2.58 13.91 7.36
N PRO A 185 2.07 15.05 6.87
CA PRO A 185 2.83 16.30 6.87
C PRO A 185 2.85 16.86 8.29
N ARG A 186 3.83 16.44 9.08
CA ARG A 186 4.13 16.95 10.42
C ARG A 186 5.58 17.41 10.47
#